data_AF-A0A935EZB9-F1
#
_entry.id   AF-A0A935EZB9-F1
#
_cell.length_a   1.000
_cell.length_b   1.000
_cell.length_c   1.000
_cell.angle_alpha   90.00
_cell.angle_beta   90.00
_cell.angle_gamma   90.00
#
_symmetry.space_group_name_H-M   'P 1'
#
loop_
_entity.id
_entity.type
_entity.pdbx_description
1 polymer ?
#
loop_
_entity_poly.entity_id
_entity_poly.type
_entity_poly.pdbx_seq_one_letter_code
_entity_poly.pdbx_strand_id
1 'polypeptide(L)'
;MNLRSRIFHIAIMTLCVLAAGTMTSMAQQMPQRQFDPLSHLKRAINQAGAPELSAQQEIELTTLIKSYRDSLPSEPDDAIEAARDAFNSAILAGDLATAQAQATVLSTLLARLNNARMIALAKLEIGALAVLKSGGQLDPMIRKYGEERVLNIVGSLAGRSLGGGPGDGPDRGPGGGR
;
A
#
# COMPACT_ATOMS: atom_id res chain seq x y z
N MET A 1 14.72 -44.11 -39.97
CA MET A 1 14.23 -42.87 -39.32
C MET A 1 15.12 -41.73 -39.80
N ASN A 2 14.59 -40.88 -40.67
CA ASN A 2 15.39 -40.20 -41.70
C ASN A 2 15.77 -38.77 -41.29
N LEU A 3 17.08 -38.49 -41.36
CA LEU A 3 17.75 -37.22 -41.04
C LEU A 3 17.15 -35.99 -41.75
N ARG A 4 16.39 -36.20 -42.83
CA ARG A 4 15.66 -35.17 -43.59
C ARG A 4 14.51 -34.50 -42.82
N SER A 5 13.93 -35.14 -41.80
CA SER A 5 12.81 -34.56 -41.03
C SER A 5 13.25 -33.49 -40.01
N ARG A 6 14.54 -33.47 -39.63
CA ARG A 6 15.05 -32.57 -38.58
C ARG A 6 15.52 -31.21 -39.10
N ILE A 7 15.83 -31.11 -40.39
CA ILE A 7 16.38 -29.87 -40.99
C ILE A 7 15.25 -28.86 -41.30
N PHE A 8 14.03 -29.32 -41.59
CA PHE A 8 12.89 -28.43 -41.87
C PHE A 8 12.37 -27.66 -40.64
N HIS A 9 12.57 -28.18 -39.43
CA HIS A 9 12.09 -27.50 -38.20
C HIS A 9 13.05 -26.42 -37.70
N ILE A 10 14.34 -26.49 -38.06
CA ILE A 10 15.35 -25.53 -37.61
C ILE A 10 15.30 -24.25 -38.45
N ALA A 11 14.87 -24.32 -39.71
CA ALA A 11 14.79 -23.14 -40.59
C ALA A 11 13.58 -22.22 -40.30
N ILE A 12 12.49 -22.74 -39.75
CA ILE A 12 11.26 -21.97 -39.51
C ILE A 12 11.31 -21.19 -38.17
N MET A 13 12.07 -21.65 -37.18
CA MET A 13 12.15 -20.97 -35.87
C MET A 13 13.14 -19.80 -35.82
N THR A 14 14.11 -19.73 -36.75
CA THR A 14 15.14 -18.68 -36.73
C THR A 14 14.73 -17.42 -37.49
N LEU A 15 13.64 -17.44 -38.27
CA LEU A 15 13.15 -16.28 -39.03
C LEU A 15 12.18 -15.39 -38.23
N CYS A 16 11.64 -15.85 -37.10
CA CYS A 16 10.75 -15.04 -36.26
C CYS A 16 11.47 -14.12 -35.27
N VAL A 17 12.80 -14.21 -35.13
CA VAL A 17 13.55 -13.52 -34.06
C VAL A 17 14.20 -12.21 -34.51
N LEU A 18 14.22 -11.89 -35.82
CA LEU A 18 14.97 -10.72 -36.33
C LEU A 18 14.14 -9.52 -36.85
N ALA A 19 12.81 -9.52 -36.69
CA ALA A 19 11.94 -8.45 -37.21
C ALA A 19 11.12 -7.67 -36.16
N ALA A 20 11.41 -7.84 -34.86
CA ALA A 20 10.72 -7.10 -33.79
C ALA A 20 11.66 -6.15 -33.02
N GLY A 21 12.65 -5.59 -33.72
CA GLY A 21 13.40 -4.43 -33.24
C GLY A 21 12.57 -3.15 -33.40
N THR A 22 12.62 -2.30 -32.36
CA THR A 22 12.49 -0.83 -32.40
C THR A 22 11.15 -0.14 -32.12
N MET A 23 10.29 -0.59 -31.18
CA MET A 23 9.24 0.31 -30.63
C MET A 23 8.86 0.05 -29.16
N THR A 24 9.78 0.24 -28.21
CA THR A 24 9.40 0.41 -26.78
C THR A 24 10.37 1.33 -26.03
N SER A 25 10.75 2.46 -26.62
CA SER A 25 11.47 3.55 -25.91
C SER A 25 10.59 4.79 -25.72
N MET A 26 9.28 4.60 -25.49
CA MET A 26 8.33 5.68 -25.18
C MET A 26 7.36 5.33 -24.04
N ALA A 27 7.78 4.49 -23.09
CA ALA A 27 7.33 4.69 -21.70
C ALA A 27 8.31 5.72 -21.10
N GLN A 28 8.24 7.01 -21.48
CA GLN A 28 7.56 7.99 -20.63
C GLN A 28 7.72 7.55 -19.16
N GLN A 29 8.85 7.75 -18.49
CA GLN A 29 9.39 9.08 -18.16
C GLN A 29 8.28 10.13 -18.00
N MET A 30 7.12 9.72 -17.46
CA MET A 30 6.39 10.62 -16.58
C MET A 30 7.39 10.96 -15.48
N PRO A 31 7.65 12.25 -15.21
CA PRO A 31 8.28 12.61 -13.96
C PRO A 31 7.40 11.94 -12.91
N GLN A 32 7.95 10.99 -12.15
CA GLN A 32 7.36 10.62 -10.88
C GLN A 32 7.19 11.96 -10.17
N ARG A 33 5.97 12.52 -10.17
CA ARG A 33 5.65 13.69 -9.36
C ARG A 33 6.09 13.26 -7.98
N GLN A 34 7.19 13.82 -7.51
CA GLN A 34 7.80 13.45 -6.26
C GLN A 34 6.80 13.91 -5.20
N PHE A 35 5.87 13.02 -4.87
CA PHE A 35 4.84 13.30 -3.88
C PHE A 35 5.59 13.51 -2.58
N ASP A 36 5.66 14.76 -2.13
CA ASP A 36 6.21 15.06 -0.81
C ASP A 36 5.25 14.46 0.23
N PRO A 37 5.65 13.38 0.93
CA PRO A 37 4.79 12.71 1.89
C PRO A 37 4.51 13.60 3.11
N LEU A 38 5.29 14.68 3.31
CA LEU A 38 5.14 15.63 4.40
C LEU A 38 4.33 16.86 4.00
N SER A 39 3.91 17.00 2.74
CA SER A 39 3.21 18.20 2.24
C SER A 39 1.98 18.58 3.08
N HIS A 40 1.19 17.59 3.51
CA HIS A 40 0.02 17.83 4.36
C HIS A 40 0.41 18.32 5.76
N LEU A 41 1.44 17.71 6.34
CA LEU A 41 1.98 18.08 7.65
C LEU A 41 2.59 19.48 7.62
N LYS A 42 3.45 19.78 6.63
CA LYS A 42 4.05 21.11 6.43
C LYS A 42 2.99 22.20 6.34
N ARG A 43 1.91 21.94 5.59
CA ARG A 43 0.77 22.87 5.49
C ARG A 43 0.08 23.06 6.84
N ALA A 44 -0.15 21.99 7.60
CA ALA A 44 -0.77 22.08 8.92
C ALA A 44 0.11 22.85 9.92
N ILE A 45 1.42 22.62 9.91
CA ILE A 45 2.41 23.35 10.73
C ILE A 45 2.34 24.85 10.40
N ASN A 46 2.42 25.21 9.12
CA ASN A 46 2.36 26.61 8.69
C ASN A 46 1.04 27.26 9.11
N GLN A 47 -0.09 26.58 8.87
CA GLN A 47 -1.39 27.08 9.32
C GLN A 47 -1.47 27.23 10.84
N ALA A 48 -0.81 26.39 11.63
CA ALA A 48 -0.72 26.54 13.09
C ALA A 48 0.14 27.71 13.56
N GLY A 49 0.86 28.39 12.65
CA GLY A 49 1.85 29.39 13.02
C GLY A 49 3.03 28.78 13.80
N ALA A 50 3.28 27.48 13.61
CA ALA A 50 4.41 26.79 14.19
C ALA A 50 5.70 27.07 13.38
N PRO A 51 6.89 26.90 13.99
CA PRO A 51 8.16 26.90 13.26
C PRO A 51 8.15 25.89 12.13
N GLU A 52 8.78 26.23 11.00
CA GLU A 52 8.94 25.28 9.89
C GLU A 52 9.77 24.06 10.30
N LEU A 53 9.59 22.94 9.59
CA LEU A 53 10.42 21.77 9.81
C LEU A 53 11.85 22.06 9.38
N SER A 54 12.83 21.71 10.22
CA SER A 54 14.22 21.73 9.78
C SER A 54 14.48 20.62 8.78
N ALA A 55 15.53 20.76 7.95
CA ALA A 55 15.94 19.71 7.01
C ALA A 55 16.20 18.37 7.71
N GLN A 56 16.73 18.40 8.95
CA GLN A 56 16.98 17.21 9.74
C GLN A 56 15.67 16.54 10.19
N GLN A 57 14.67 17.31 10.62
CA GLN A 57 13.35 16.78 10.98
C GLN A 57 12.65 16.16 9.76
N GLU A 58 12.79 16.76 8.57
CA GLU A 58 12.24 16.18 7.34
C GLU A 58 12.86 14.82 6.99
N ILE A 59 14.17 14.67 7.18
CA ILE A 59 14.89 13.40 7.00
C ILE A 59 14.38 12.36 8.01
N GLU A 60 14.24 12.73 9.28
CA GLU A 60 13.77 11.85 10.33
C GLU A 60 12.33 11.37 10.07
N LEU A 61 11.42 12.29 9.74
CA LEU A 61 10.03 11.94 9.42
C LEU A 61 9.93 11.05 8.17
N THR A 62 10.71 11.35 7.12
CA THR A 62 10.74 10.52 5.91
C THR A 62 11.29 9.12 6.21
N THR A 63 12.28 9.02 7.09
CA THR A 63 12.85 7.75 7.54
C THR A 63 11.82 6.93 8.32
N LEU A 64 11.07 7.57 9.22
CA LEU A 64 9.98 6.91 9.95
C LEU A 64 8.89 6.40 9.00
N ILE A 65 8.49 7.19 8.01
CA ILE A 65 7.49 6.79 7.00
C ILE A 65 8.01 5.60 6.19
N LYS A 66 9.28 5.61 5.79
CA LYS A 66 9.89 4.49 5.07
C LYS A 66 9.93 3.23 5.94
N SER A 67 10.40 3.34 7.18
CA SER A 67 10.44 2.21 8.12
C SER A 67 9.04 1.63 8.39
N TYR A 68 8.02 2.48 8.49
CA TYR A 68 6.63 2.04 8.57
C TYR A 68 6.25 1.21 7.34
N ARG A 69 6.47 1.73 6.13
CA ARG A 69 6.16 1.02 4.87
C ARG A 69 6.91 -0.30 4.75
N ASP A 70 8.19 -0.32 5.08
CA ASP A 70 9.05 -1.52 5.03
C ASP A 70 8.62 -2.57 6.07
N SER A 71 7.92 -2.16 7.15
CA SER A 71 7.39 -3.08 8.16
C SER A 71 6.02 -3.67 7.79
N LEU A 72 5.36 -3.14 6.76
CA LEU A 72 4.10 -3.67 6.29
C LEU A 72 4.34 -4.91 5.42
N PRO A 73 3.50 -5.95 5.55
CA PRO A 73 3.56 -7.09 4.64
C PRO A 73 3.34 -6.61 3.19
N SER A 74 4.31 -6.92 2.33
CA SER A 74 4.35 -6.47 0.93
C SER A 74 3.49 -7.31 -0.01
N GLU A 75 3.15 -8.53 0.38
CA GLU A 75 2.41 -9.50 -0.43
C GLU A 75 1.10 -9.91 0.25
N PRO A 76 0.07 -10.35 -0.52
CA PRO A 76 -1.04 -11.10 0.03
C PRO A 76 -0.48 -12.25 0.88
N ASP A 77 -0.95 -12.39 2.12
CA ASP A 77 -0.51 -13.51 2.96
C ASP A 77 -1.07 -14.78 2.31
N ASP A 78 -0.20 -15.59 1.68
CA ASP A 78 -0.56 -16.86 1.02
C ASP A 78 -1.42 -17.74 1.93
N ALA A 79 -1.23 -17.65 3.25
CA ALA A 79 -2.04 -18.38 4.21
C ALA A 79 -3.49 -17.87 4.29
N ILE A 80 -3.72 -16.56 4.10
CA ILE A 80 -5.06 -15.98 4.01
C ILE A 80 -5.75 -16.42 2.72
N GLU A 81 -5.03 -16.41 1.59
CA GLU A 81 -5.59 -16.89 0.31
C GLU A 81 -5.93 -18.37 0.38
N ALA A 82 -4.99 -19.21 0.84
CA ALA A 82 -5.23 -20.64 1.01
C ALA A 82 -6.41 -20.94 1.96
N ALA A 83 -6.54 -20.21 3.08
CA ALA A 83 -7.65 -20.38 4.00
C ALA A 83 -8.99 -19.91 3.40
N ARG A 84 -9.00 -18.87 2.54
CA ARG A 84 -10.19 -18.44 1.78
C ARG A 84 -10.61 -19.49 0.77
N ASP A 85 -9.68 -20.04 0.02
CA ASP A 85 -9.97 -21.07 -0.97
C ASP A 85 -10.49 -22.35 -0.30
N ALA A 86 -9.89 -22.76 0.82
CA ALA A 86 -10.37 -23.87 1.62
C ALA A 86 -11.77 -23.63 2.21
N PHE A 87 -12.04 -22.41 2.69
CA PHE A 87 -13.36 -22.01 3.16
C PHE A 87 -14.41 -22.10 2.03
N ASN A 88 -14.12 -21.51 0.87
CA ASN A 88 -15.02 -21.53 -0.29
C ASN A 88 -15.28 -22.96 -0.77
N SER A 89 -14.24 -23.78 -0.84
CA SER A 89 -14.35 -25.20 -1.19
C SER A 89 -15.26 -25.97 -0.21
N ALA A 90 -15.12 -25.72 1.09
CA ALA A 90 -15.97 -26.33 2.12
C ALA A 90 -17.44 -25.91 1.98
N ILE A 91 -17.70 -24.63 1.66
CA ILE A 91 -19.06 -24.14 1.38
C ILE A 91 -19.66 -24.84 0.16
N LEU A 92 -18.89 -24.96 -0.93
CA LEU A 92 -19.34 -25.64 -2.15
C LEU A 92 -19.59 -27.14 -1.93
N ALA A 93 -18.85 -27.76 -1.01
CA ALA A 93 -19.02 -29.15 -0.62
C ALA A 93 -20.15 -29.38 0.41
N GLY A 94 -20.74 -28.31 0.96
CA GLY A 94 -21.72 -28.40 2.05
C GLY A 94 -21.12 -28.87 3.39
N ASP A 95 -19.81 -28.78 3.57
CA ASP A 95 -19.10 -29.16 4.79
C ASP A 95 -19.00 -27.99 5.76
N LEU A 96 -20.03 -27.86 6.61
CA LEU A 96 -20.11 -26.81 7.62
C LEU A 96 -18.96 -26.87 8.63
N ALA A 97 -18.51 -28.06 9.02
CA ALA A 97 -17.47 -28.21 10.03
C ALA A 97 -16.13 -27.66 9.53
N THR A 98 -15.76 -28.01 8.29
CA THR A 98 -14.54 -27.47 7.66
C THR A 98 -14.65 -25.97 7.39
N ALA A 99 -15.81 -25.48 6.96
CA ALA A 99 -16.02 -24.05 6.77
C ALA A 99 -15.83 -23.26 8.09
N GLN A 100 -16.40 -23.74 9.21
CA GLN A 100 -16.22 -23.09 10.51
C GLN A 100 -14.76 -23.11 10.99
N ALA A 101 -14.03 -24.20 10.74
CA ALA A 101 -12.61 -24.27 11.04
C ALA A 101 -11.81 -23.22 10.26
N GLN A 102 -12.05 -23.10 8.94
CA GLN A 102 -11.35 -22.12 8.10
C GLN A 102 -11.72 -20.67 8.43
N ALA A 103 -12.97 -20.39 8.83
CA ALA A 103 -13.36 -19.07 9.32
C ALA A 103 -12.56 -18.66 10.57
N THR A 104 -12.30 -19.60 11.49
CA THR A 104 -11.49 -19.36 12.69
C THR A 104 -10.03 -19.09 12.33
N VAL A 105 -9.47 -19.83 11.36
CA VAL A 105 -8.13 -19.60 10.81
C VAL A 105 -8.03 -18.20 10.19
N LEU A 106 -8.98 -17.82 9.33
CA LEU A 106 -9.03 -16.50 8.70
C LEU A 106 -9.08 -15.38 9.72
N SER A 107 -9.95 -15.49 10.73
CA SER A 107 -10.05 -14.50 11.82
C SER A 107 -8.70 -14.31 12.52
N THR A 108 -8.00 -15.41 12.81
CA THR A 108 -6.69 -15.39 13.48
C THR A 108 -5.62 -14.72 12.62
N LEU A 109 -5.55 -15.07 11.34
CA LEU A 109 -4.59 -14.48 10.40
C LEU A 109 -4.83 -12.98 10.20
N LEU A 110 -6.09 -12.58 10.03
CA LEU A 110 -6.47 -11.17 9.89
C LEU A 110 -6.19 -10.37 11.17
N ALA A 111 -6.46 -10.94 12.35
CA ALA A 111 -6.13 -10.30 13.62
C ALA A 111 -4.63 -10.08 13.77
N ARG A 112 -3.80 -11.08 13.42
CA ARG A 112 -2.34 -10.95 13.43
C ARG A 112 -1.85 -9.84 12.49
N LEU A 113 -2.37 -9.81 11.27
CA LEU A 113 -2.04 -8.77 10.29
C LEU A 113 -2.41 -7.36 10.79
N ASN A 114 -3.63 -7.21 11.31
CA ASN A 114 -4.10 -5.94 11.84
C ASN A 114 -3.29 -5.49 13.07
N ASN A 115 -2.92 -6.43 13.96
CA ASN A 115 -2.06 -6.12 15.11
C ASN A 115 -0.69 -5.60 14.66
N ALA A 116 -0.04 -6.29 13.71
CA ALA A 116 1.24 -5.82 13.15
C ALA A 116 1.14 -4.41 12.56
N ARG A 117 0.07 -4.12 11.81
CA ARG A 117 -0.21 -2.78 11.26
C ARG A 117 -0.42 -1.72 12.34
N MET A 118 -1.20 -2.02 13.37
CA MET A 118 -1.47 -1.09 14.48
C MET A 118 -0.19 -0.77 15.26
N ILE A 119 0.66 -1.78 15.51
CA ILE A 119 1.96 -1.55 16.17
C ILE A 119 2.87 -0.69 15.31
N ALA A 120 2.96 -0.96 14.00
CA ALA A 120 3.76 -0.18 13.08
C ALA A 120 3.27 1.28 13.01
N LEU A 121 1.95 1.49 12.94
CA LEU A 121 1.35 2.83 12.93
C LEU A 121 1.64 3.58 14.23
N ALA A 122 1.47 2.93 15.38
CA ALA A 122 1.78 3.54 16.67
C ALA A 122 3.25 3.98 16.76
N LYS A 123 4.19 3.19 16.25
CA LYS A 123 5.61 3.56 16.20
C LYS A 123 5.86 4.79 15.32
N LEU A 124 5.22 4.86 14.16
CA LEU A 124 5.28 6.02 13.27
C LEU A 124 4.74 7.27 13.97
N GLU A 125 3.54 7.19 14.54
CA GLU A 125 2.86 8.32 15.17
C GLU A 125 3.63 8.84 16.39
N ILE A 126 4.07 7.95 17.28
CA ILE A 126 4.89 8.32 18.44
C ILE A 126 6.20 8.97 18.01
N GLY A 127 6.89 8.38 17.02
CA GLY A 127 8.14 8.93 16.49
C GLY A 127 7.94 10.31 15.87
N ALA A 128 6.90 10.48 15.05
CA ALA A 128 6.60 11.77 14.42
C ALA A 128 6.22 12.85 15.45
N LEU A 129 5.41 12.51 16.45
CA LEU A 129 5.10 13.43 17.55
C LEU A 129 6.34 13.83 18.34
N ALA A 130 7.28 12.91 18.56
CA ALA A 130 8.55 13.23 19.22
C ALA A 130 9.39 14.22 18.39
N VAL A 131 9.46 14.05 17.07
CA VAL A 131 10.14 14.98 16.16
C VAL A 131 9.47 16.36 16.15
N LEU A 132 8.14 16.42 16.13
CA LEU A 132 7.40 17.69 16.18
C LEU A 132 7.52 18.38 17.54
N LYS A 133 7.64 17.60 18.62
CA LYS A 133 7.85 18.13 19.96
C LYS A 133 9.24 18.75 20.10
N SER A 134 10.28 18.08 19.60
CA SER A 134 11.66 18.57 19.71
C SER A 134 11.90 19.85 18.90
N GLY A 135 11.21 20.05 17.77
CA GLY A 135 11.28 21.29 16.99
C GLY A 135 10.28 22.37 17.38
N GLY A 136 9.48 22.16 18.43
CA GLY A 136 8.53 23.16 18.92
C GLY A 136 7.28 23.35 18.06
N GLN A 137 6.97 22.42 17.15
CA GLN A 137 5.78 22.46 16.30
C GLN A 137 4.54 21.89 16.98
N LEU A 138 4.71 20.99 17.95
CA LEU A 138 3.59 20.24 18.55
C LEU A 138 2.60 21.14 19.31
N ASP A 139 3.07 22.01 20.21
CA ASP A 139 2.19 22.81 21.07
C ASP A 139 1.31 23.80 20.27
N PRO A 140 1.83 24.56 19.27
CA PRO A 140 0.99 25.39 18.41
C PRO A 140 -0.03 24.59 17.62
N MET A 141 0.34 23.39 17.14
CA MET A 141 -0.58 22.50 16.42
C MET A 141 -1.71 22.02 17.33
N ILE A 142 -1.41 21.58 18.56
CA ILE A 142 -2.43 21.18 19.54
C ILE A 142 -3.35 22.35 19.87
N ARG A 143 -2.78 23.55 20.09
CA ARG A 143 -3.58 24.75 20.37
C ARG A 143 -4.56 25.10 19.24
N LYS A 144 -4.15 24.94 17.98
CA LYS A 144 -5.00 25.27 16.82
C LYS A 144 -6.03 24.19 16.51
N TYR A 145 -5.63 22.92 16.58
CA TYR A 145 -6.41 21.82 16.02
C TYR A 145 -7.01 20.89 17.07
N GLY A 146 -6.50 20.90 18.30
CA GLY A 146 -6.79 19.87 19.31
C GLY A 146 -5.98 18.59 19.08
N GLU A 147 -5.86 17.77 20.13
CA GLU A 147 -5.05 16.54 20.10
C GLU A 147 -5.52 15.53 19.05
N GLU A 148 -6.82 15.28 18.98
CA GLU A 148 -7.41 14.32 18.04
C GLU A 148 -7.10 14.67 16.57
N ARG A 149 -7.19 15.96 16.23
CA ARG A 149 -6.90 16.40 14.87
C ARG A 149 -5.42 16.33 14.55
N VAL A 150 -4.54 16.60 15.52
CA VAL A 150 -3.09 16.41 15.36
C VAL A 150 -2.76 14.95 15.14
N LEU A 151 -3.35 14.03 15.91
CA LEU A 151 -3.18 12.59 15.70
C LEU A 151 -3.63 12.17 14.30
N ASN A 152 -4.77 12.66 13.81
CA ASN A 152 -5.22 12.39 12.44
C ASN A 152 -4.25 12.94 11.37
N ILE A 153 -3.68 14.12 11.58
CA ILE A 153 -2.68 14.70 10.66
C ILE A 153 -1.42 13.84 10.64
N VAL A 154 -0.92 13.41 11.81
CA VAL A 154 0.26 12.55 11.92
C VAL A 154 -0.01 11.15 11.38
N GLY A 155 -1.15 10.55 11.69
CA GLY A 155 -1.57 9.24 11.16
C GLY A 155 -1.70 9.24 9.64
N SER A 156 -2.02 10.38 9.02
CA SER A 156 -2.05 10.50 7.55
C SER A 156 -0.68 10.33 6.87
N LEU A 157 0.42 10.43 7.62
CA LEU A 157 1.79 10.17 7.13
C LEU A 157 1.98 8.70 6.73
N ALA A 158 1.21 7.78 7.31
CA ALA A 158 1.18 6.37 6.95
C ALA A 158 0.64 6.12 5.53
N GLY A 159 0.14 7.16 4.86
CA GLY A 159 -0.73 7.05 3.70
C GLY A 159 -2.17 7.32 4.12
N ARG A 160 -3.01 7.73 3.15
CA ARG A 160 -4.42 8.09 3.35
C ARG A 160 -5.05 7.10 4.34
N SER A 161 -5.37 7.61 5.53
CA SER A 161 -5.79 6.84 6.69
C SER A 161 -6.83 5.78 6.33
N LEU A 162 -6.77 4.63 7.00
CA LEU A 162 -7.72 3.51 7.00
C LEU A 162 -9.14 3.89 7.49
N GLY A 163 -9.53 5.16 7.37
CA GLY A 163 -10.89 5.65 7.54
C GLY A 163 -11.56 5.80 6.19
N GLY A 164 -12.00 4.67 5.62
CA GLY A 164 -12.92 4.65 4.48
C GLY A 164 -14.27 5.21 4.89
N GLY A 165 -14.41 6.54 4.84
CA GLY A 165 -15.69 7.22 4.74
C GLY A 165 -16.21 7.14 3.29
N PRO A 166 -17.54 7.06 3.08
CA PRO A 166 -18.14 6.61 1.84
C PRO A 166 -18.02 7.67 0.74
N GLY A 167 -17.43 7.29 -0.39
CA GLY A 167 -17.40 8.15 -1.58
C GLY A 167 -16.50 7.61 -2.67
N ASP A 168 -17.11 7.40 -3.85
CA ASP A 168 -16.50 7.14 -5.15
C ASP A 168 -15.86 5.76 -5.36
N GLY A 169 -16.71 4.73 -5.35
CA GLY A 169 -16.53 3.68 -6.34
C GLY A 169 -16.75 4.31 -7.74
N PRO A 170 -15.91 4.03 -8.75
CA PRO A 170 -16.29 4.37 -10.11
C PRO A 170 -17.46 3.47 -10.51
N ASP A 171 -18.60 4.11 -10.74
CA ASP A 171 -19.66 3.64 -11.62
C ASP A 171 -19.05 2.94 -12.84
N ARG A 172 -19.17 1.60 -12.85
CA ARG A 172 -19.02 0.80 -14.07
C ARG A 172 -20.31 0.02 -14.33
N GLY A 173 -21.39 0.79 -14.49
CA GLY A 173 -22.51 0.51 -15.39
C GLY A 173 -22.86 1.85 -16.06
N PRO A 174 -23.23 1.91 -17.36
CA PRO A 174 -24.33 1.11 -17.91
C PRO A 174 -24.09 0.58 -19.34
N GLY A 175 -24.91 -0.38 -19.80
CA GLY A 175 -24.96 -0.70 -21.23
C GLY A 175 -25.65 -2.00 -21.60
N GLY A 176 -26.93 -2.16 -21.25
CA GLY A 176 -27.83 -3.02 -22.01
C GLY A 176 -28.32 -2.29 -23.27
N GLY A 177 -28.40 -2.99 -24.40
CA GLY A 177 -29.18 -2.56 -25.57
C GLY A 177 -28.44 -2.58 -26.90
N ARG A 178 -28.32 -3.75 -27.52
CA ARG A 178 -28.92 -4.12 -28.83
C ARG A 178 -28.48 -5.52 -29.24
#